data_AF-A0A1A7XME0-F1
#
_entry.id   AF-A0A1A7XME0-F1
#
_cell.length_a   1.000
_cell.length_b   1.000
_cell.length_c   1.000
_cell.angle_alpha   90.00
_cell.angle_beta   90.00
_cell.angle_gamma   90.00
#
_symmetry.space_group_name_H-M   'P 1'
#
loop_
_entity.id
_entity.type
_entity.pdbx_description
1 polymer ?
#
loop_
_entity_poly.entity_id
_entity_poly.type
_entity_poly.pdbx_seq_one_letter_code
_entity_poly.pdbx_strand_id
1 'polypeptide(L)'
;LLGPGELVFLLEDMLHKLEFSLSAGPARRAPFLKAKADKSVGFSHLQQWSTKDIASYCVQLLPALCTHLENCHNHFQMLLSENNGVVDGPATDLQEHQLMSAGYQLLLQVLNTAFSWSGFRQPGQRNLLKKALGVLAGRLKEGGSELTLEQLVKHSFKYLLNFRSTMPSLSTALCLSQLLSTVSERGGDPAAYRQQMASLAHGFLTQVWVMANGERERGNKFNETLHALLSIYLEHVDDVLKAVEEITGTAIPELLNASKEESSASWPTLHRQTFLVFYKVLMAELEKSARKIPAVKTSDDSETRIEKLLTWNLAVRDFHILVNLVKVFDSRPVLNVCLKYGRLFLETFLKLGMPLLDCSFKRHKEDVQSLLKTFQLSTRQL
;
A
#
# COMPACT_ATOMS: atom_id res chain seq x y z
N LEU A 1 -24.08 25.34 8.34
CA LEU A 1 -23.47 24.09 7.85
C LEU A 1 -22.36 24.49 6.89
N LEU A 2 -21.16 23.94 7.06
CA LEU A 2 -20.04 24.14 6.13
C LEU A 2 -20.35 23.34 4.85
N GLY A 3 -20.32 23.98 3.67
CA GLY A 3 -20.55 23.28 2.42
C GLY A 3 -19.36 22.40 2.00
N PRO A 4 -19.52 21.51 1.01
CA PRO A 4 -18.45 20.64 0.54
C PRO A 4 -17.23 21.40 0.02
N GLY A 5 -17.44 22.51 -0.68
CA GLY A 5 -16.36 23.35 -1.22
C GLY A 5 -15.54 24.03 -0.14
N GLU A 6 -16.20 24.61 0.87
CA GLU A 6 -15.51 25.24 2.00
C GLU A 6 -14.77 24.21 2.85
N LEU A 7 -15.33 23.00 3.01
CA LEU A 7 -14.67 21.90 3.69
C LEU A 7 -13.37 21.50 2.97
N VAL A 8 -13.42 21.29 1.66
CA VAL A 8 -12.24 20.95 0.84
C VAL A 8 -11.18 22.04 1.01
N PHE A 9 -11.54 23.32 0.87
CA PHE A 9 -10.60 24.43 1.02
C PHE A 9 -9.89 24.43 2.39
N LEU A 10 -10.64 24.24 3.48
CA LEU A 10 -10.06 24.20 4.83
C LEU A 10 -9.18 22.96 5.05
N LEU A 11 -9.56 21.81 4.49
CA LEU A 11 -8.79 20.57 4.61
C LEU A 11 -7.50 20.62 3.79
N GLU A 12 -7.52 21.24 2.61
CA GLU A 12 -6.30 21.46 1.80
C GLU A 12 -5.31 22.33 2.57
N ASP A 13 -5.75 23.47 3.12
CA ASP A 13 -4.90 24.34 3.95
C ASP A 13 -4.37 23.58 5.18
N MET A 14 -5.23 22.84 5.88
CA MET A 14 -4.83 22.02 7.03
C MET A 14 -3.78 20.97 6.64
N LEU A 15 -3.98 20.25 5.53
CA LEU A 15 -3.04 19.22 5.07
C LEU A 15 -1.66 19.83 4.80
N HIS A 16 -1.59 20.92 4.02
CA HIS A 16 -0.32 21.59 3.72
C HIS A 16 0.40 22.07 4.99
N LYS A 17 -0.33 22.61 5.97
CA LYS A 17 0.22 23.03 7.26
C LYS A 17 0.77 21.86 8.08
N LEU A 18 0.05 20.73 8.10
CA LEU A 18 0.48 19.52 8.80
C LEU A 18 1.67 18.85 8.11
N GLU A 19 1.71 18.77 6.79
CA GLU A 19 2.85 18.23 6.05
C GLU A 19 4.12 19.07 6.30
N PHE A 20 3.99 20.40 6.26
CA PHE A 20 5.09 21.30 6.57
C PHE A 20 5.63 21.11 8.01
N SER A 21 4.74 20.89 8.98
CA SER A 21 5.11 20.91 10.40
C SER A 21 5.43 19.54 10.99
N LEU A 22 4.72 18.48 10.55
CA LEU A 22 4.77 17.15 11.15
C LEU A 22 5.54 16.12 10.29
N SER A 23 5.56 16.30 8.96
CA SER A 23 6.29 15.43 8.03
C SER A 23 7.73 15.90 7.79
N ALA A 24 8.03 17.17 8.05
CA ALA A 24 9.41 17.65 8.11
C ALA A 24 10.11 17.06 9.35
N GLY A 25 10.78 15.92 9.18
CA GLY A 25 11.78 15.46 10.15
C GLY A 25 12.78 16.58 10.45
N PRO A 26 13.46 16.56 11.61
CA PRO A 26 14.44 17.59 11.93
C PRO A 26 15.43 17.63 10.79
N ALA A 27 15.48 18.76 10.08
CA ALA A 27 16.55 18.99 9.12
C ALA A 27 17.83 18.71 9.90
N ARG A 28 18.51 17.61 9.57
CA ARG A 28 19.92 17.44 9.93
C ARG A 28 20.53 18.76 9.47
N ARG A 29 20.93 19.59 10.43
CA ARG A 29 21.72 20.79 10.18
C ARG A 29 22.99 20.26 9.50
N ALA A 30 22.98 20.22 8.17
CA ALA A 30 24.19 20.17 7.39
C ALA A 30 24.84 21.53 7.66
N PRO A 31 25.99 21.57 8.36
CA PRO A 31 26.71 22.82 8.49
C PRO A 31 27.27 23.11 7.09
N PHE A 32 27.04 24.33 6.60
CA PHE A 32 27.56 24.82 5.32
C PHE A 32 26.89 24.22 4.08
N LEU A 33 25.76 24.81 3.68
CA LEU A 33 25.45 25.21 2.30
C LEU A 33 24.14 26.03 2.33
N LYS A 34 24.11 27.15 1.60
CA LYS A 34 23.12 28.24 1.63
C LYS A 34 21.67 27.79 1.92
N ALA A 35 21.07 28.45 2.91
CA ALA A 35 19.71 28.24 3.39
C ALA A 35 18.68 28.27 2.24
N LYS A 36 17.85 27.22 2.17
CA LYS A 36 16.61 27.18 1.38
C LYS A 36 15.61 28.20 1.95
N ALA A 37 15.68 29.45 1.48
CA ALA A 37 14.71 30.48 1.86
C ALA A 37 13.29 30.23 1.32
N ASP A 38 13.14 29.38 0.29
CA ASP A 38 11.84 29.14 -0.37
C ASP A 38 10.89 28.19 0.37
N LYS A 39 11.37 27.36 1.30
CA LYS A 39 10.51 26.33 1.91
C LYS A 39 9.51 26.86 2.94
N SER A 40 9.69 28.07 3.45
CA SER A 40 8.88 28.65 4.53
C SER A 40 7.88 29.71 4.07
N VAL A 41 7.82 29.99 2.75
CA VAL A 41 6.88 30.96 2.19
C VAL A 41 5.45 30.47 2.45
N GLY A 42 4.64 31.29 3.11
CA GLY A 42 3.27 30.93 3.50
C GLY A 42 3.11 30.29 4.90
N PHE A 43 4.21 29.93 5.58
CA PHE A 43 4.16 29.22 6.88
C PHE A 43 4.84 29.96 8.04
N SER A 44 5.20 31.24 7.89
CA SER A 44 5.95 32.02 8.89
C SER A 44 5.29 32.06 10.27
N HIS A 45 3.96 32.23 10.32
CA HIS A 45 3.22 32.20 11.59
C HIS A 45 3.14 30.79 12.20
N LEU A 46 3.07 29.76 11.35
CA LEU A 46 3.01 28.37 11.80
C LEU A 46 4.33 27.94 12.44
N GLN A 47 5.46 28.42 11.94
CA GLN A 47 6.80 28.17 12.49
C GLN A 47 7.00 28.71 13.91
N GLN A 48 6.17 29.64 14.36
CA GLN A 48 6.23 30.17 15.72
C GLN A 48 5.76 29.15 16.77
N TRP A 49 5.07 28.08 16.33
CA TRP A 49 4.54 27.04 17.19
C TRP A 49 5.42 25.80 17.15
N SER A 50 5.54 25.10 18.28
CA SER A 50 6.27 23.83 18.29
C SER A 50 5.48 22.74 17.57
N THR A 51 6.17 21.76 17.01
CA THR A 51 5.53 20.60 16.36
C THR A 51 4.63 19.81 17.33
N LYS A 52 4.94 19.85 18.63
CA LYS A 52 4.10 19.28 19.69
C LYS A 52 2.79 20.06 19.86
N ASP A 53 2.85 21.39 19.83
CA ASP A 53 1.65 22.22 19.99
C ASP A 53 0.73 22.02 18.79
N ILE A 54 1.29 22.02 17.58
CA ILE A 54 0.55 21.75 16.33
C ILE A 54 -0.10 20.36 16.37
N ALA A 55 0.64 19.33 16.76
CA ALA A 55 0.09 17.98 16.94
C ALA A 55 -1.03 17.96 18.01
N SER A 56 -0.85 18.68 19.11
CA SER A 56 -1.86 18.79 20.17
C SER A 56 -3.15 19.45 19.68
N TYR A 57 -3.06 20.54 18.91
CA TYR A 57 -4.23 21.17 18.29
C TYR A 57 -4.90 20.24 17.28
N CYS A 58 -4.13 19.50 16.48
CA CYS A 58 -4.69 18.50 15.56
C CYS A 58 -5.48 17.41 16.31
N VAL A 59 -4.99 16.96 17.47
CA VAL A 59 -5.71 15.99 18.32
C VAL A 59 -7.00 16.58 18.90
N GLN A 60 -7.04 17.88 19.20
CA GLN A 60 -8.26 18.57 19.63
C GLN A 60 -9.31 18.67 18.52
N LEU A 61 -8.87 18.83 17.26
CA LEU A 61 -9.75 18.87 16.09
C LEU A 61 -10.22 17.50 15.61
N LEU A 62 -9.56 16.43 16.08
CA LEU A 62 -9.80 15.05 15.66
C LEU A 62 -11.27 14.60 15.76
N PRO A 63 -12.06 14.96 16.80
CA PRO A 63 -13.47 14.64 16.85
C PRO A 63 -14.25 15.22 15.67
N ALA A 64 -14.02 16.49 15.33
CA ALA A 64 -14.68 17.13 14.19
C ALA A 64 -14.27 16.48 12.86
N LEU A 65 -12.99 16.17 12.69
CA LEU A 65 -12.49 15.44 11.52
C LEU A 65 -13.15 14.07 11.36
N CYS A 66 -13.33 13.33 12.46
CA CYS A 66 -14.05 12.05 12.45
C CYS A 66 -15.51 12.22 12.03
N THR A 67 -16.19 13.26 12.53
CA THR A 67 -17.58 13.53 12.14
C THR A 67 -17.70 13.91 10.66
N HIS A 68 -16.75 14.67 10.11
CA HIS A 68 -16.72 14.91 8.66
C HIS A 68 -16.43 13.63 7.86
N LEU A 69 -15.57 12.74 8.36
CA LEU A 69 -15.29 11.45 7.74
C LEU A 69 -16.54 10.56 7.71
N GLU A 70 -17.26 10.48 8.83
CA GLU A 70 -18.55 9.79 8.96
C GLU A 70 -19.59 10.39 8.00
N ASN A 71 -19.64 11.72 7.85
CA ASN A 71 -20.55 12.37 6.91
C ASN A 71 -20.22 12.03 5.44
N CYS A 72 -18.94 11.99 5.06
CA CYS A 72 -18.53 11.53 3.73
C CYS A 72 -18.92 10.07 3.50
N HIS A 73 -18.69 9.19 4.48
CA HIS A 73 -19.10 7.79 4.42
C HIS A 73 -20.62 7.65 4.22
N ASN A 74 -21.41 8.34 5.03
CA ASN A 74 -22.86 8.30 4.97
C ASN A 74 -23.38 8.84 3.63
N HIS A 75 -22.79 9.91 3.10
CA HIS A 75 -23.13 10.44 1.77
C HIS A 75 -22.92 9.38 0.68
N PHE A 76 -21.74 8.76 0.60
CA PHE A 76 -21.48 7.72 -0.40
C PHE A 76 -22.30 6.44 -0.17
N GLN A 77 -22.61 6.11 1.09
CA GLN A 77 -23.50 4.99 1.39
C GLN A 77 -24.94 5.24 0.89
N MET A 78 -25.48 6.44 1.12
CA MET A 78 -26.80 6.84 0.63
C MET A 78 -26.82 6.86 -0.90
N LEU A 79 -25.82 7.48 -1.53
CA LEU A 79 -25.71 7.53 -2.99
C LEU A 79 -25.69 6.14 -3.62
N LEU A 80 -24.91 5.20 -3.06
CA LEU A 80 -24.90 3.81 -3.51
C LEU A 80 -26.26 3.14 -3.30
N SER A 81 -26.96 3.42 -2.21
CA SER A 81 -28.29 2.84 -1.97
C SER A 81 -29.35 3.35 -2.96
N GLU A 82 -29.30 4.64 -3.30
CA GLU A 82 -30.24 5.27 -4.24
C GLU A 82 -30.00 4.80 -5.69
N ASN A 83 -28.74 4.54 -6.04
CA ASN A 83 -28.34 4.08 -7.37
C ASN A 83 -28.23 2.54 -7.48
N ASN A 84 -28.84 1.76 -6.57
CA ASN A 84 -28.79 0.29 -6.58
C ASN A 84 -27.36 -0.31 -6.62
N GLY A 85 -26.41 0.35 -5.95
CA GLY A 85 -25.01 -0.06 -5.86
C GLY A 85 -24.12 0.46 -6.98
N VAL A 86 -24.66 1.25 -7.91
CA VAL A 86 -23.93 1.80 -9.06
C VAL A 86 -23.48 3.23 -8.78
N VAL A 87 -22.27 3.60 -9.20
CA VAL A 87 -21.69 4.93 -8.92
C VAL A 87 -22.23 5.99 -9.88
N ASP A 88 -22.46 5.63 -11.14
CA ASP A 88 -22.92 6.49 -12.25
C ASP A 88 -24.45 6.46 -12.43
N GLY A 89 -25.20 6.28 -11.34
CA GLY A 89 -26.66 6.32 -11.38
C GLY A 89 -27.22 7.75 -11.48
N PRO A 90 -28.53 7.89 -11.75
CA PRO A 90 -29.17 9.17 -12.01
C PRO A 90 -29.19 10.13 -10.81
N ALA A 91 -29.00 9.62 -9.58
CA ALA A 91 -28.89 10.46 -8.38
C ALA A 91 -27.50 11.11 -8.22
N THR A 92 -26.52 10.74 -9.05
CA THR A 92 -25.15 11.25 -8.94
C THR A 92 -25.02 12.64 -9.53
N ASP A 93 -24.91 13.65 -8.65
CA ASP A 93 -24.42 14.97 -9.03
C ASP A 93 -22.90 14.93 -9.20
N LEU A 94 -22.42 15.28 -10.40
CA LEU A 94 -21.00 15.19 -10.76
C LEU A 94 -20.12 16.14 -9.92
N GLN A 95 -20.59 17.36 -9.65
CA GLN A 95 -19.83 18.37 -8.92
C GLN A 95 -19.79 18.03 -7.43
N GLU A 96 -20.93 17.63 -6.86
CA GLU A 96 -21.00 17.20 -5.46
C GLU A 96 -20.15 15.94 -5.23
N HIS A 97 -20.25 14.94 -6.11
CA HIS A 97 -19.44 13.73 -6.04
C HIS A 97 -17.93 14.04 -6.05
N GLN A 98 -17.48 14.95 -6.92
CA GLN A 98 -16.08 15.36 -6.99
C GLN A 98 -15.62 16.03 -5.68
N LEU A 99 -16.40 16.99 -5.16
CA LEU A 99 -16.06 17.70 -3.93
C LEU A 99 -16.08 16.77 -2.71
N MET A 100 -17.08 15.91 -2.59
CA MET A 100 -17.19 14.94 -1.50
C MET A 100 -16.08 13.88 -1.56
N SER A 101 -15.69 13.44 -2.76
CA SER A 101 -14.57 12.51 -2.97
C SER A 101 -13.23 13.16 -2.57
N ALA A 102 -13.01 14.41 -2.99
CA ALA A 102 -11.83 15.18 -2.60
C ALA A 102 -11.78 15.41 -1.08
N GLY A 103 -12.89 15.80 -0.47
CA GLY A 103 -13.00 15.98 0.99
C GLY A 103 -12.68 14.69 1.75
N TYR A 104 -13.21 13.55 1.29
CA TYR A 104 -12.94 12.24 1.88
C TYR A 104 -11.45 11.88 1.79
N GLN A 105 -10.84 12.10 0.62
CA GLN A 105 -9.40 11.87 0.43
C GLN A 105 -8.56 12.74 1.38
N LEU A 106 -8.84 14.03 1.44
CA LEU A 106 -8.11 14.99 2.28
C LEU A 106 -8.27 14.67 3.77
N LEU A 107 -9.46 14.28 4.23
CA LEU A 107 -9.67 13.85 5.62
C LEU A 107 -8.76 12.66 5.96
N LEU A 108 -8.72 11.63 5.11
CA LEU A 108 -7.85 10.47 5.32
C LEU A 108 -6.36 10.86 5.30
N GLN A 109 -5.95 11.77 4.42
CA GLN A 109 -4.57 12.27 4.35
C GLN A 109 -4.18 13.11 5.58
N VAL A 110 -5.06 13.99 6.05
CA VAL A 110 -4.88 14.78 7.27
C VAL A 110 -4.73 13.87 8.48
N LEU A 111 -5.61 12.88 8.62
CA LEU A 111 -5.53 11.87 9.68
C LEU A 111 -4.21 11.10 9.58
N ASN A 112 -3.86 10.60 8.39
CA ASN A 112 -2.64 9.83 8.20
C ASN A 112 -1.39 10.66 8.54
N THR A 113 -1.34 11.92 8.10
CA THR A 113 -0.23 12.84 8.40
C THR A 113 -0.10 13.10 9.89
N ALA A 114 -1.23 13.35 10.57
CA ALA A 114 -1.25 13.53 12.03
C ALA A 114 -0.74 12.29 12.77
N PHE A 115 -1.25 11.10 12.43
CA PHE A 115 -0.82 9.83 13.04
C PHE A 115 0.57 9.39 12.62
N SER A 116 1.11 9.90 11.50
CA SER A 116 2.47 9.63 11.02
C SER A 116 3.54 10.43 11.76
N TRP A 117 3.16 11.43 12.57
CA TRP A 117 4.10 12.29 13.28
C TRP A 117 5.15 11.49 14.09
N SER A 118 6.42 11.74 13.81
CA SER A 118 7.54 11.02 14.43
C SER A 118 7.62 11.24 15.95
N GLY A 119 7.08 12.35 16.46
CA GLY A 119 7.01 12.65 17.89
C GLY A 119 6.22 11.62 18.70
N PHE A 120 5.25 10.93 18.09
CA PHE A 120 4.52 9.85 18.76
C PHE A 120 5.35 8.61 19.08
N ARG A 121 6.55 8.47 18.51
CA ARG A 121 7.50 7.42 18.90
C ARG A 121 8.23 7.75 20.22
N GLN A 122 8.20 9.01 20.65
CA GLN A 122 8.88 9.42 21.88
C GLN A 122 8.01 9.11 23.11
N PRO A 123 8.59 8.60 24.22
CA PRO A 123 7.83 8.23 25.42
C PRO A 123 7.09 9.44 26.01
N GLY A 124 7.66 10.65 25.90
CA GLY A 124 7.03 11.89 26.40
C GLY A 124 5.73 12.29 25.69
N GLN A 125 5.44 11.74 24.50
CA GLN A 125 4.21 12.03 23.74
C GLN A 125 3.20 10.88 23.78
N ARG A 126 3.46 9.82 24.56
CA ARG A 126 2.57 8.65 24.67
C ARG A 126 1.16 9.02 25.14
N ASN A 127 1.04 10.00 26.04
CA ASN A 127 -0.26 10.49 26.51
C ASN A 127 -1.05 11.18 25.40
N LEU A 128 -0.37 11.95 24.52
CA LEU A 128 -1.03 12.60 23.39
C LEU A 128 -1.49 11.58 22.35
N LEU A 129 -0.67 10.56 22.06
CA LEU A 129 -1.04 9.43 21.21
C LEU A 129 -2.24 8.67 21.77
N LYS A 130 -2.25 8.36 23.07
CA LYS A 130 -3.39 7.72 23.74
C LYS A 130 -4.66 8.55 23.62
N LYS A 131 -4.58 9.88 23.77
CA LYS A 131 -5.73 10.77 23.56
C LYS A 131 -6.23 10.72 22.11
N ALA A 132 -5.34 10.78 21.13
CA ALA A 132 -5.69 10.71 19.71
C ALA A 132 -6.39 9.39 19.35
N LEU A 133 -5.81 8.26 19.74
CA LEU A 133 -6.41 6.94 19.52
C LEU A 133 -7.69 6.76 20.36
N GLY A 134 -7.76 7.40 21.54
CA GLY A 134 -8.95 7.43 22.37
C GLY A 134 -10.15 8.05 21.66
N VAL A 135 -9.95 9.12 20.88
CA VAL A 135 -11.01 9.73 20.07
C VAL A 135 -11.53 8.74 19.02
N LEU A 136 -10.64 8.04 18.29
CA LEU A 136 -11.04 7.06 17.28
C LEU A 136 -11.73 5.84 17.90
N ALA A 137 -11.14 5.28 18.96
CA ALA A 137 -11.69 4.13 19.67
C ALA A 137 -13.05 4.45 20.31
N GLY A 138 -13.22 5.68 20.82
CA GLY A 138 -14.45 6.16 21.42
C GLY A 138 -15.64 6.19 20.46
N ARG A 139 -15.40 6.25 19.14
CA ARG A 139 -16.47 6.18 18.12
C ARG A 139 -17.15 4.82 18.03
N LEU A 140 -16.48 3.74 18.46
CA LEU A 140 -17.05 2.38 18.47
C LEU A 140 -17.51 1.92 19.84
N LYS A 141 -16.96 2.49 20.92
CA LYS A 141 -17.30 2.07 22.27
C LYS A 141 -17.31 3.28 23.20
N GLU A 142 -18.49 3.63 23.69
CA GLU A 142 -18.66 4.60 24.76
C GLU A 142 -18.26 3.95 26.10
N GLY A 143 -17.33 4.58 26.82
CA GLY A 143 -17.16 4.39 28.26
C GLY A 143 -16.63 3.02 28.73
N GLY A 144 -15.50 3.04 29.43
CA GLY A 144 -15.13 1.96 30.35
C GLY A 144 -13.63 1.74 30.45
N SER A 145 -13.06 2.14 31.61
CA SER A 145 -11.67 1.94 32.05
C SER A 145 -10.57 2.53 31.14
N GLU A 146 -9.41 2.85 31.72
CA GLU A 146 -8.23 3.23 30.92
C GLU A 146 -7.83 2.07 30.00
N LEU A 147 -8.20 2.17 28.71
CA LEU A 147 -7.80 1.19 27.71
C LEU A 147 -6.28 1.18 27.53
N THR A 148 -5.72 -0.01 27.32
CA THR A 148 -4.31 -0.14 26.95
C THR A 148 -4.07 0.45 25.56
N LEU A 149 -2.82 0.81 25.25
CA LEU A 149 -2.48 1.34 23.92
C LEU A 149 -2.84 0.35 22.81
N GLU A 150 -2.66 -0.95 23.05
CA GLU A 150 -3.01 -2.02 22.12
C GLU A 150 -4.53 -2.09 21.87
N GLN A 151 -5.34 -2.00 22.93
CA GLN A 151 -6.80 -1.95 22.80
C GLN A 151 -7.27 -0.71 22.04
N LEU A 152 -6.67 0.45 22.32
CA LEU A 152 -6.96 1.70 21.61
C LEU A 152 -6.66 1.57 20.11
N VAL A 153 -5.52 0.96 19.74
CA VAL A 153 -5.17 0.70 18.34
C VAL A 153 -6.15 -0.29 17.71
N LYS A 154 -6.49 -1.39 18.38
CA LYS A 154 -7.45 -2.38 17.88
C LYS A 154 -8.82 -1.77 17.58
N HIS A 155 -9.34 -0.95 18.50
CA HIS A 155 -10.61 -0.26 18.30
C HIS A 155 -10.52 0.82 17.22
N SER A 156 -9.44 1.60 17.18
CA SER A 156 -9.20 2.59 16.13
C SER A 156 -9.12 1.95 14.74
N PHE A 157 -8.41 0.83 14.62
CA PHE A 157 -8.28 0.06 13.38
C PHE A 157 -9.65 -0.44 12.92
N LYS A 158 -10.45 -1.03 13.83
CA LYS A 158 -11.80 -1.50 13.51
C LYS A 158 -12.72 -0.36 13.05
N TYR A 159 -12.63 0.81 13.69
CA TYR A 159 -13.41 1.99 13.32
C TYR A 159 -13.10 2.40 11.88
N LEU A 160 -11.81 2.57 11.59
CA LEU A 160 -11.35 2.98 10.27
C LEU A 160 -11.67 1.94 9.19
N LEU A 161 -11.59 0.65 9.51
CA LEU A 161 -11.89 -0.44 8.58
C LEU A 161 -13.36 -0.43 8.10
N ASN A 162 -14.28 0.16 8.86
CA ASN A 162 -15.69 0.25 8.46
C ASN A 162 -15.91 1.11 7.22
N PHE A 163 -15.00 2.05 6.94
CA PHE A 163 -15.10 2.95 5.78
C PHE A 163 -14.83 2.27 4.43
N ARG A 164 -14.26 1.06 4.43
CA ARG A 164 -13.77 0.38 3.21
C ARG A 164 -14.82 0.22 2.10
N SER A 165 -16.11 0.10 2.43
CA SER A 165 -17.18 -0.18 1.46
C SER A 165 -17.68 1.05 0.70
N THR A 166 -17.30 2.26 1.11
CA THR A 166 -17.80 3.51 0.52
C THR A 166 -16.67 4.36 -0.06
N MET A 167 -15.52 3.75 -0.38
CA MET A 167 -14.40 4.47 -0.98
C MET A 167 -14.78 4.90 -2.40
N PRO A 168 -14.81 6.21 -2.71
CA PRO A 168 -15.25 6.69 -4.03
C PRO A 168 -14.22 6.49 -5.14
N SER A 169 -12.93 6.31 -4.80
CA SER A 169 -11.84 6.18 -5.77
C SER A 169 -10.71 5.31 -5.27
N LEU A 170 -9.85 4.82 -6.17
CA LEU A 170 -8.66 4.05 -5.77
C LEU A 170 -7.72 4.90 -4.88
N SER A 171 -7.67 6.22 -5.13
CA SER A 171 -6.84 7.15 -4.35
C SER A 171 -7.29 7.26 -2.89
N THR A 172 -8.61 7.32 -2.66
CA THR A 172 -9.17 7.29 -1.29
C THR A 172 -8.92 5.96 -0.59
N ALA A 173 -9.09 4.84 -1.30
CA ALA A 173 -8.81 3.51 -0.79
C ALA A 173 -7.33 3.33 -0.38
N LEU A 174 -6.39 3.88 -1.16
CA LEU A 174 -4.98 3.92 -0.78
C LEU A 174 -4.76 4.75 0.49
N CYS A 175 -5.37 5.93 0.60
CA CYS A 175 -5.23 6.77 1.79
C CYS A 175 -5.74 6.07 3.06
N LEU A 176 -6.86 5.36 2.97
CA LEU A 176 -7.37 4.53 4.07
C LEU A 176 -6.39 3.41 4.42
N SER A 177 -5.84 2.71 3.42
CA SER A 177 -4.88 1.64 3.63
C SER A 177 -3.61 2.15 4.32
N GLN A 178 -3.08 3.30 3.90
CA GLN A 178 -1.93 3.95 4.52
C GLN A 178 -2.24 4.36 5.97
N LEU A 179 -3.41 4.94 6.23
CA LEU A 179 -3.82 5.31 7.58
C LEU A 179 -3.91 4.10 8.51
N LEU A 180 -4.51 3.00 8.06
CA LEU A 180 -4.61 1.75 8.82
C LEU A 180 -3.23 1.16 9.13
N SER A 181 -2.31 1.18 8.17
CA SER A 181 -0.91 0.79 8.37
C SER A 181 -0.22 1.67 9.41
N THR A 182 -0.35 3.00 9.30
CA THR A 182 0.21 3.95 10.27
C THR A 182 -0.33 3.72 11.68
N VAL A 183 -1.64 3.46 11.82
CA VAL A 183 -2.28 3.23 13.13
C VAL A 183 -1.86 1.89 13.74
N SER A 184 -1.77 0.81 12.94
CA SER A 184 -1.35 -0.51 13.44
C SER A 184 0.09 -0.49 13.95
N GLU A 185 0.99 0.24 13.29
CA GLU A 185 2.38 0.44 13.74
C GLU A 185 2.48 1.10 15.12
N ARG A 186 1.48 1.89 15.53
CA ARG A 186 1.48 2.53 16.86
C ARG A 186 1.17 1.57 18.01
N GLY A 187 0.63 0.40 17.70
CA GLY A 187 0.25 -0.63 18.67
C GLY A 187 1.39 -1.50 19.17
N GLY A 188 2.54 -1.46 18.50
CA GLY A 188 3.74 -2.25 18.85
C GLY A 188 3.82 -3.62 18.19
N ASP A 189 2.70 -4.18 17.71
CA ASP A 189 2.68 -5.41 16.90
C ASP A 189 1.97 -5.19 15.55
N PRO A 190 2.72 -4.79 14.51
CA PRO A 190 2.19 -4.67 13.16
C PRO A 190 1.76 -6.01 12.55
N ALA A 191 2.35 -7.14 13.00
CA ALA A 191 2.07 -8.46 12.42
C ALA A 191 0.65 -8.93 12.74
N ALA A 192 0.09 -8.52 13.88
CA ALA A 192 -1.29 -8.82 14.27
C ALA A 192 -2.37 -8.34 13.27
N TYR A 193 -2.05 -7.33 12.45
CA TYR A 193 -2.98 -6.73 11.47
C TYR A 193 -2.64 -7.10 10.03
N ARG A 194 -1.60 -7.90 9.82
CA ARG A 194 -1.04 -8.24 8.51
C ARG A 194 -2.08 -8.86 7.59
N GLN A 195 -2.83 -9.85 8.09
CA GLN A 195 -3.86 -10.54 7.31
C GLN A 195 -5.02 -9.61 6.91
N GLN A 196 -5.48 -8.75 7.82
CA GLN A 196 -6.55 -7.79 7.55
C GLN A 196 -6.10 -6.74 6.52
N MET A 197 -4.84 -6.28 6.61
CA MET A 197 -4.24 -5.36 5.64
C MET A 197 -4.13 -6.00 4.25
N ALA A 198 -3.67 -7.25 4.16
CA ALA A 198 -3.61 -7.99 2.91
C ALA A 198 -5.00 -8.19 2.29
N SER A 199 -5.98 -8.61 3.09
CA SER A 199 -7.37 -8.79 2.64
C SER A 199 -8.02 -7.49 2.17
N LEU A 200 -7.76 -6.38 2.87
CA LEU A 200 -8.24 -5.05 2.48
C LEU A 200 -7.64 -4.61 1.13
N ALA A 201 -6.31 -4.69 1.00
CA ALA A 201 -5.63 -4.29 -0.23
C ALA A 201 -6.05 -5.18 -1.41
N HIS A 202 -6.17 -6.49 -1.18
CA HIS A 202 -6.72 -7.42 -2.17
C HIS A 202 -8.13 -7.02 -2.60
N GLY A 203 -9.04 -6.77 -1.65
CA GLY A 203 -10.41 -6.34 -1.94
C GLY A 203 -10.47 -5.10 -2.84
N PHE A 204 -9.60 -4.12 -2.58
CA PHE A 204 -9.48 -2.92 -3.42
C PHE A 204 -8.87 -3.20 -4.80
N LEU A 205 -7.92 -4.12 -4.92
CA LEU A 205 -7.32 -4.52 -6.20
C LEU A 205 -8.27 -5.36 -7.06
N THR A 206 -9.20 -6.10 -6.43
CA THR A 206 -10.22 -6.91 -7.12
C THR A 206 -11.53 -6.17 -7.38
N GLN A 207 -11.63 -4.89 -7.03
CA GLN A 207 -12.79 -4.05 -7.28
C GLN A 207 -12.68 -3.30 -8.62
N VAL A 208 -13.82 -3.03 -9.27
CA VAL A 208 -13.90 -2.13 -10.42
C VAL A 208 -14.04 -0.69 -9.92
N TRP A 209 -13.13 0.18 -10.37
CA TRP A 209 -13.13 1.61 -10.03
C TRP A 209 -13.73 2.41 -11.18
N VAL A 210 -14.88 3.04 -10.92
CA VAL A 210 -15.67 3.80 -11.89
C VAL A 210 -15.84 5.22 -11.39
N MET A 211 -15.64 6.19 -12.28
CA MET A 211 -15.88 7.60 -12.00
C MET A 211 -17.38 7.92 -12.08
N ALA A 212 -17.80 9.06 -11.52
CA ALA A 212 -19.20 9.50 -11.58
C ALA A 212 -19.77 9.69 -13.01
N ASN A 213 -18.93 9.73 -14.04
CA ASN A 213 -19.35 9.77 -15.45
C ASN A 213 -19.52 8.37 -16.09
N GLY A 214 -19.35 7.28 -15.32
CA GLY A 214 -19.44 5.89 -15.79
C GLY A 214 -18.16 5.34 -16.42
N GLU A 215 -17.13 6.17 -16.60
CA GLU A 215 -15.85 5.70 -17.15
C GLU A 215 -14.97 5.07 -16.06
N ARG A 216 -14.18 4.06 -16.43
CA ARG A 216 -13.19 3.50 -15.51
C ARG A 216 -12.11 4.51 -15.17
N GLU A 217 -11.66 4.52 -13.92
CA GLU A 217 -10.52 5.34 -13.52
C GLU A 217 -9.27 4.96 -14.31
N ARG A 218 -8.58 5.97 -14.85
CA ARG A 218 -7.38 5.82 -15.69
C ARG A 218 -6.41 6.98 -15.47
N GLY A 219 -5.18 6.83 -15.97
CA GLY A 219 -4.16 7.88 -16.01
C GLY A 219 -2.99 7.65 -15.05
N ASN A 220 -2.05 8.60 -15.03
CA ASN A 220 -0.80 8.45 -14.30
C ASN A 220 -1.01 8.37 -12.77
N LYS A 221 -1.90 9.22 -12.23
CA LYS A 221 -2.24 9.20 -10.80
C LYS A 221 -2.82 7.85 -10.40
N PHE A 222 -3.71 7.27 -11.22
CA PHE A 222 -4.26 5.94 -11.01
C PHE A 222 -3.15 4.87 -10.99
N ASN A 223 -2.21 4.91 -11.94
CA ASN A 223 -1.10 3.96 -12.01
C ASN A 223 -0.14 4.06 -10.81
N GLU A 224 0.13 5.27 -10.31
CA GLU A 224 0.93 5.49 -9.10
C GLU A 224 0.23 4.95 -7.86
N THR A 225 -1.07 5.24 -7.72
CA THR A 225 -1.88 4.71 -6.62
C THR A 225 -1.96 3.19 -6.65
N LEU A 226 -2.17 2.61 -7.83
CA LEU A 226 -2.21 1.16 -8.04
C LEU A 226 -0.86 0.50 -7.68
N HIS A 227 0.26 1.11 -8.06
CA HIS A 227 1.59 0.64 -7.67
C HIS A 227 1.74 0.59 -6.14
N ALA A 228 1.35 1.67 -5.46
CA ALA A 228 1.45 1.76 -4.00
C ALA A 228 0.56 0.73 -3.32
N LEU A 229 -0.69 0.56 -3.78
CA LEU A 229 -1.62 -0.40 -3.20
C LEU A 229 -1.17 -1.85 -3.40
N LEU A 230 -0.67 -2.19 -4.60
CA LEU A 230 -0.14 -3.53 -4.89
C LEU A 230 1.11 -3.83 -4.05
N SER A 231 1.93 -2.81 -3.80
CA SER A 231 3.09 -2.93 -2.91
C SER A 231 2.66 -3.18 -1.46
N ILE A 232 1.62 -2.48 -0.98
CA ILE A 232 1.02 -2.74 0.35
C ILE A 232 0.48 -4.16 0.43
N TYR A 233 -0.24 -4.64 -0.60
CA TYR A 233 -0.75 -6.01 -0.64
C TYR A 233 0.39 -7.04 -0.47
N LEU A 234 1.39 -7.02 -1.36
CA LEU A 234 2.48 -8.00 -1.33
C LEU A 234 3.37 -7.87 -0.09
N GLU A 235 3.49 -6.69 0.51
CA GLU A 235 4.20 -6.52 1.77
C GLU A 235 3.52 -7.23 2.95
N HIS A 236 2.19 -7.34 2.91
CA HIS A 236 1.37 -7.90 3.99
C HIS A 236 0.90 -9.34 3.73
N VAL A 237 1.10 -9.92 2.56
CA VAL A 237 0.76 -11.34 2.34
C VAL A 237 1.78 -12.25 3.04
N ASP A 238 1.32 -13.39 3.59
CA ASP A 238 2.18 -14.34 4.30
C ASP A 238 3.23 -14.99 3.37
N ASP A 239 2.82 -15.38 2.16
CA ASP A 239 3.67 -16.00 1.15
C ASP A 239 3.65 -15.19 -0.15
N VAL A 240 4.64 -14.31 -0.30
CA VAL A 240 4.76 -13.40 -1.45
C VAL A 240 4.98 -14.18 -2.76
N LEU A 241 5.73 -15.29 -2.72
CA LEU A 241 6.00 -16.08 -3.92
C LEU A 241 4.71 -16.71 -4.43
N LYS A 242 3.89 -17.30 -3.55
CA LYS A 242 2.57 -17.82 -3.95
C LYS A 242 1.64 -16.74 -4.48
N ALA A 243 1.63 -15.55 -3.90
CA ALA A 243 0.81 -14.45 -4.42
C ALA A 243 1.27 -13.99 -5.82
N VAL A 244 2.59 -13.96 -6.05
CA VAL A 244 3.15 -13.67 -7.38
C VAL A 244 2.79 -14.78 -8.38
N GLU A 245 2.89 -16.05 -7.97
CA GLU A 245 2.46 -17.20 -8.78
C GLU A 245 0.98 -17.11 -9.12
N GLU A 246 0.11 -16.79 -8.16
CA GLU A 246 -1.32 -16.65 -8.40
C GLU A 246 -1.60 -15.57 -9.44
N ILE A 247 -1.07 -14.35 -9.26
CA ILE A 247 -1.27 -13.24 -10.20
C ILE A 247 -0.75 -13.62 -11.60
N THR A 248 0.42 -14.27 -11.67
CA THR A 248 1.03 -14.65 -12.96
C THR A 248 0.38 -15.87 -13.62
N GLY A 249 -0.24 -16.76 -12.83
CA GLY A 249 -0.87 -17.99 -13.27
C GLY A 249 -2.37 -17.87 -13.57
N THR A 250 -3.07 -16.87 -13.00
CA THR A 250 -4.51 -16.65 -13.23
C THR A 250 -4.76 -15.33 -13.96
N ALA A 251 -4.41 -14.21 -13.33
CA ALA A 251 -4.79 -12.88 -13.81
C ALA A 251 -4.13 -12.51 -15.14
N ILE A 252 -2.86 -12.87 -15.34
CA ILE A 252 -2.15 -12.57 -16.58
C ILE A 252 -2.67 -13.42 -17.76
N PRO A 253 -2.84 -14.75 -17.64
CA PRO A 253 -3.49 -15.55 -18.69
C PRO A 253 -4.90 -15.07 -19.03
N GLU A 254 -5.70 -14.67 -18.04
CA GLU A 254 -7.01 -14.04 -18.29
C GLU A 254 -6.88 -12.79 -19.14
N LEU A 255 -5.92 -11.90 -18.85
CA LEU A 255 -5.65 -10.70 -19.64
C LEU A 255 -5.20 -11.01 -21.08
N LEU A 256 -4.47 -12.11 -21.28
CA LEU A 256 -4.03 -12.55 -22.61
C LEU A 256 -5.20 -13.05 -23.45
N ASN A 257 -6.15 -13.73 -22.82
CA ASN A 257 -7.35 -14.25 -23.46
C ASN A 257 -8.45 -13.20 -23.63
N ALA A 258 -8.40 -12.11 -22.84
CA ALA A 258 -9.35 -11.01 -22.89
C ALA A 258 -9.21 -10.15 -24.16
N SER A 259 -10.31 -9.49 -24.54
CA SER A 259 -10.32 -8.55 -25.66
C SER A 259 -9.43 -7.32 -25.38
N LYS A 260 -9.21 -6.45 -26.38
CA LYS A 260 -8.30 -5.29 -26.24
C LYS A 260 -8.70 -4.29 -25.17
N GLU A 261 -9.98 -4.26 -24.78
CA GLU A 261 -10.53 -3.28 -23.85
C GLU A 261 -10.96 -3.89 -22.51
N GLU A 262 -10.89 -5.22 -22.40
CA GLU A 262 -11.27 -5.95 -21.19
C GLU A 262 -10.12 -6.06 -20.18
N SER A 263 -10.50 -6.18 -18.92
CA SER A 263 -9.61 -6.48 -17.80
C SER A 263 -9.61 -7.97 -17.50
N SER A 264 -8.64 -8.42 -16.70
CA SER A 264 -8.75 -9.73 -16.04
C SER A 264 -10.05 -9.83 -15.23
N ALA A 265 -10.65 -11.01 -15.20
CA ALA A 265 -11.89 -11.28 -14.49
C ALA A 265 -11.64 -11.37 -12.98
N SER A 266 -10.54 -12.01 -12.59
CA SER A 266 -10.09 -12.12 -11.19
C SER A 266 -9.52 -10.82 -10.66
N TRP A 267 -8.85 -10.03 -11.52
CA TRP A 267 -8.24 -8.74 -11.16
C TRP A 267 -8.69 -7.62 -12.11
N PRO A 268 -9.85 -6.97 -11.87
CA PRO A 268 -10.35 -5.93 -12.77
C PRO A 268 -9.45 -4.69 -12.90
N THR A 269 -8.56 -4.45 -11.93
CA THR A 269 -7.52 -3.42 -12.01
C THR A 269 -6.36 -3.78 -12.96
N LEU A 270 -6.24 -5.05 -13.34
CA LEU A 270 -5.27 -5.53 -14.34
C LEU A 270 -5.89 -5.49 -15.74
N HIS A 271 -5.40 -4.57 -16.56
CA HIS A 271 -5.69 -4.45 -17.98
C HIS A 271 -4.41 -4.04 -18.73
N ARG A 272 -4.44 -3.96 -20.06
CA ARG A 272 -3.22 -3.75 -20.87
C ARG A 272 -2.45 -2.47 -20.53
N GLN A 273 -3.14 -1.42 -20.07
CA GLN A 273 -2.51 -0.15 -19.70
C GLN A 273 -1.88 -0.20 -18.29
N THR A 274 -2.43 -1.00 -17.37
CA THR A 274 -1.91 -1.17 -16.01
C THR A 274 -0.95 -2.34 -15.87
N PHE A 275 -0.83 -3.21 -16.89
CA PHE A 275 0.10 -4.33 -16.89
C PHE A 275 1.52 -3.95 -16.48
N LEU A 276 2.05 -2.82 -17.00
CA LEU A 276 3.39 -2.36 -16.64
C LEU A 276 3.53 -2.06 -15.14
N VAL A 277 2.46 -1.60 -14.48
CA VAL A 277 2.44 -1.33 -13.04
C VAL A 277 2.56 -2.65 -12.28
N PHE A 278 1.73 -3.64 -12.61
CA PHE A 278 1.80 -4.98 -12.03
C PHE A 278 3.18 -5.60 -12.26
N TYR A 279 3.66 -5.59 -13.50
CA TYR A 279 4.95 -6.16 -13.86
C TYR A 279 6.12 -5.57 -13.05
N LYS A 280 6.14 -4.25 -12.86
CA LYS A 280 7.14 -3.56 -12.04
C LYS A 280 7.14 -4.03 -10.59
N VAL A 281 5.96 -4.10 -9.99
CA VAL A 281 5.80 -4.48 -8.58
C VAL A 281 6.12 -5.95 -8.36
N LEU A 282 5.61 -6.84 -9.24
CA LEU A 282 5.88 -8.29 -9.17
C LEU A 282 7.37 -8.59 -9.28
N MET A 283 8.08 -7.98 -10.25
CA MET A 283 9.53 -8.16 -10.41
C MET A 283 10.31 -7.64 -9.18
N ALA A 284 9.90 -6.50 -8.61
CA ALA A 284 10.55 -5.92 -7.44
C ALA A 284 10.34 -6.76 -6.17
N GLU A 285 9.11 -7.21 -5.92
CA GLU A 285 8.77 -8.01 -4.73
C GLU A 285 9.29 -9.46 -4.84
N LEU A 286 9.38 -10.03 -6.04
CA LEU A 286 10.06 -11.32 -6.26
C LEU A 286 11.54 -11.22 -5.88
N GLU A 287 12.24 -10.19 -6.35
CA GLU A 287 13.65 -9.96 -6.03
C GLU A 287 13.86 -9.68 -4.53
N LYS A 288 12.99 -8.88 -3.92
CA LYS A 288 13.00 -8.63 -2.47
C LYS A 288 12.73 -9.90 -1.66
N SER A 289 11.85 -10.78 -2.12
CA SER A 289 11.56 -12.07 -1.48
C SER A 289 12.75 -13.03 -1.62
N ALA A 290 13.38 -13.08 -2.80
CA ALA A 290 14.60 -13.87 -3.02
C ALA A 290 15.75 -13.44 -2.09
N ARG A 291 15.92 -12.13 -1.84
CA ARG A 291 16.91 -11.62 -0.87
C ARG A 291 16.63 -12.01 0.58
N LYS A 292 15.38 -12.28 0.94
CA LYS A 292 14.99 -12.70 2.29
C LYS A 292 15.23 -14.19 2.54
N ILE A 293 15.47 -14.99 1.49
CA ILE A 293 15.78 -16.41 1.65
C ILE A 293 17.11 -16.54 2.43
N PRO A 294 17.12 -17.18 3.60
CA PRO A 294 18.33 -17.25 4.41
C PRO A 294 19.45 -18.01 3.71
N ALA A 295 20.68 -17.51 3.80
CA ALA A 295 21.86 -18.21 3.33
C ALA A 295 21.97 -19.61 3.98
N VAL A 296 22.60 -20.54 3.27
CA VAL A 296 22.90 -21.86 3.82
C VAL A 296 23.98 -21.77 4.87
N LYS A 297 23.74 -22.43 6.01
CA LYS A 297 24.70 -22.59 7.09
C LYS A 297 25.09 -24.06 7.19
N THR A 298 26.33 -24.31 7.60
CA THR A 298 26.85 -25.66 7.86
C THR A 298 26.09 -26.39 8.98
N SER A 299 25.45 -25.64 9.89
CA SER A 299 24.62 -26.17 10.98
C SER A 299 23.18 -26.48 10.57
N ASP A 300 22.73 -26.11 9.35
CA ASP A 300 21.36 -26.37 8.92
C ASP A 300 21.11 -27.89 8.90
N ASP A 301 19.95 -28.33 9.36
CA ASP A 301 19.54 -29.72 9.21
C ASP A 301 19.12 -30.03 7.75
N SER A 302 18.76 -31.29 7.49
CA SER A 302 18.37 -31.70 6.14
C SER A 302 17.03 -31.09 5.72
N GLU A 303 16.11 -30.90 6.66
CA GLU A 303 14.74 -30.43 6.39
C GLU A 303 14.74 -28.94 6.04
N THR A 304 15.46 -28.11 6.80
CA THR A 304 15.64 -26.68 6.54
C THR A 304 16.30 -26.43 5.17
N ARG A 305 17.25 -27.29 4.75
CA ARG A 305 17.85 -27.19 3.41
C ARG A 305 16.86 -27.51 2.30
N ILE A 306 15.98 -28.50 2.50
CA ILE A 306 14.93 -28.85 1.54
C ILE A 306 13.93 -27.72 1.43
N GLU A 307 13.48 -27.15 2.56
CA GLU A 307 12.55 -26.02 2.56
C GLU A 307 13.12 -24.83 1.78
N LYS A 308 14.38 -24.45 2.05
CA LYS A 308 15.09 -23.41 1.28
C LYS A 308 15.16 -23.73 -0.21
N LEU A 309 15.41 -24.99 -0.58
CA LEU A 309 15.48 -25.44 -1.98
C LEU A 309 14.12 -25.32 -2.67
N LEU A 310 13.03 -25.68 -1.97
CA LEU A 310 11.66 -25.51 -2.46
C LEU A 310 11.33 -24.03 -2.65
N THR A 311 11.68 -23.16 -1.70
CA THR A 311 11.49 -21.71 -1.85
C THR A 311 12.24 -21.15 -3.07
N TRP A 312 13.48 -21.60 -3.30
CA TRP A 312 14.24 -21.20 -4.49
C TRP A 312 13.64 -21.74 -5.80
N ASN A 313 13.10 -22.96 -5.79
CA ASN A 313 12.38 -23.51 -6.95
C ASN A 313 11.18 -22.64 -7.34
N LEU A 314 10.36 -22.25 -6.35
CA LEU A 314 9.23 -21.34 -6.57
C LEU A 314 9.73 -20.01 -7.15
N ALA A 315 10.71 -19.37 -6.51
CA ALA A 315 11.23 -18.08 -6.96
C ALA A 315 11.82 -18.11 -8.39
N VAL A 316 12.55 -19.17 -8.74
CA VAL A 316 13.13 -19.33 -10.10
C VAL A 316 12.05 -19.59 -11.15
N ARG A 317 11.00 -20.34 -10.80
CA ARG A 317 9.88 -20.59 -11.70
C ARG A 317 9.05 -19.31 -11.92
N ASP A 318 8.75 -18.56 -10.88
CA ASP A 318 8.03 -17.28 -10.99
C ASP A 318 8.84 -16.28 -11.80
N PHE A 319 10.17 -16.25 -11.59
CA PHE A 319 11.09 -15.48 -12.42
C PHE A 319 11.02 -15.89 -13.89
N HIS A 320 11.04 -17.19 -14.18
CA HIS A 320 10.93 -17.71 -15.54
C HIS A 320 9.62 -17.27 -16.22
N ILE A 321 8.50 -17.35 -15.51
CA ILE A 321 7.20 -16.91 -16.01
C ILE A 321 7.26 -15.41 -16.34
N LEU A 322 7.72 -14.57 -15.39
CA LEU A 322 7.83 -13.13 -15.59
C LEU A 322 8.77 -12.73 -16.74
N VAL A 323 9.86 -13.47 -16.97
CA VAL A 323 10.74 -13.25 -18.13
C VAL A 323 10.02 -13.62 -19.44
N ASN A 324 9.25 -14.71 -19.48
CA ASN A 324 8.50 -15.09 -20.69
C ASN A 324 7.40 -14.07 -21.03
N LEU A 325 6.83 -13.36 -20.06
CA LEU A 325 5.81 -12.34 -20.31
C LEU A 325 6.33 -11.18 -21.18
N VAL A 326 7.63 -10.93 -21.17
CA VAL A 326 8.27 -9.91 -22.02
C VAL A 326 8.03 -10.19 -23.50
N LYS A 327 7.97 -11.48 -23.90
CA LYS A 327 7.69 -11.87 -25.29
C LYS A 327 6.28 -11.50 -25.74
N VAL A 328 5.34 -11.45 -24.79
CA VAL A 328 3.93 -11.17 -25.06
C VAL A 328 3.65 -9.68 -24.97
N PHE A 329 4.26 -9.01 -23.99
CA PHE A 329 4.14 -7.56 -23.77
C PHE A 329 5.42 -6.84 -24.20
N ASP A 330 5.66 -6.83 -25.51
CA ASP A 330 6.85 -6.23 -26.11
C ASP A 330 6.79 -4.70 -26.07
N SER A 331 7.29 -4.12 -24.98
CA SER A 331 7.45 -2.69 -24.85
C SER A 331 8.75 -2.34 -24.15
N ARG A 332 9.39 -1.25 -24.58
CA ARG A 332 10.65 -0.76 -23.99
C ARG A 332 10.60 -0.60 -22.47
N PRO A 333 9.53 -0.09 -21.84
CA PRO A 333 9.43 -0.03 -20.39
C PRO A 333 9.41 -1.39 -19.70
N VAL A 334 8.75 -2.40 -20.28
CA VAL A 334 8.73 -3.78 -19.75
C VAL A 334 10.13 -4.39 -19.83
N LEU A 335 10.81 -4.25 -20.97
CA LEU A 335 12.19 -4.70 -21.16
C LEU A 335 13.15 -4.07 -20.14
N ASN A 336 13.06 -2.75 -19.93
CA ASN A 336 13.92 -2.04 -18.96
C ASN A 336 13.73 -2.58 -17.53
N VAL A 337 12.50 -2.88 -17.14
CA VAL A 337 12.17 -3.46 -15.82
C VAL A 337 12.72 -4.87 -15.71
N CYS A 338 12.53 -5.69 -16.75
CA CYS A 338 13.07 -7.05 -16.83
C CYS A 338 14.59 -7.07 -16.67
N LEU A 339 15.32 -6.24 -17.41
CA LEU A 339 16.78 -6.16 -17.33
C LEU A 339 17.26 -5.68 -15.95
N LYS A 340 16.61 -4.66 -15.38
CA LYS A 340 16.97 -4.11 -14.07
C LYS A 340 16.82 -5.17 -12.97
N TYR A 341 15.61 -5.71 -12.79
CA TYR A 341 15.33 -6.65 -11.70
C TYR A 341 15.84 -8.05 -12.00
N GLY A 342 15.91 -8.46 -13.27
CA GLY A 342 16.54 -9.69 -13.69
C GLY A 342 18.00 -9.73 -13.27
N ARG A 343 18.77 -8.68 -13.55
CA ARG A 343 20.16 -8.58 -13.05
C ARG A 343 20.24 -8.73 -11.53
N LEU A 344 19.42 -8.01 -10.77
CA LEU A 344 19.43 -8.06 -9.31
C LEU A 344 19.05 -9.44 -8.75
N PHE A 345 18.08 -10.11 -9.39
CA PHE A 345 17.67 -11.47 -9.06
C PHE A 345 18.81 -12.46 -9.33
N LEU A 346 19.47 -12.37 -10.48
CA LEU A 346 20.63 -13.21 -10.82
C LEU A 346 21.78 -13.02 -9.83
N GLU A 347 22.11 -11.77 -9.48
CA GLU A 347 23.13 -11.47 -8.46
C GLU A 347 22.78 -12.08 -7.10
N THR A 348 21.50 -12.05 -6.71
CA THR A 348 21.02 -12.65 -5.47
C THR A 348 21.09 -14.18 -5.52
N PHE A 349 20.67 -14.80 -6.62
CA PHE A 349 20.74 -16.24 -6.84
C PHE A 349 22.18 -16.76 -6.80
N LEU A 350 23.12 -16.06 -7.44
CA LEU A 350 24.53 -16.44 -7.40
C LEU A 350 25.12 -16.37 -5.98
N LYS A 351 24.70 -15.39 -5.18
CA LYS A 351 25.18 -15.21 -3.80
C LYS A 351 24.56 -16.20 -2.80
N LEU A 352 23.28 -16.50 -2.93
CA LEU A 352 22.50 -17.25 -1.93
C LEU A 352 22.02 -18.61 -2.41
N GLY A 353 21.60 -18.73 -3.66
CA GLY A 353 21.09 -19.96 -4.28
C GLY A 353 22.20 -20.94 -4.64
N MET A 354 23.28 -20.49 -5.29
CA MET A 354 24.38 -21.39 -5.72
C MET A 354 25.04 -22.16 -4.56
N PRO A 355 25.37 -21.54 -3.40
CA PRO A 355 25.91 -22.29 -2.26
C PRO A 355 24.95 -23.36 -1.73
N LEU A 356 23.64 -23.13 -1.79
CA LEU A 356 22.63 -24.11 -1.42
C LEU A 356 22.60 -25.30 -2.37
N LEU A 357 22.70 -25.04 -3.68
CA LEU A 357 22.72 -26.12 -4.67
C LEU A 357 23.93 -27.02 -4.49
N ASP A 358 25.12 -26.47 -4.24
CA ASP A 358 26.34 -27.25 -4.02
C ASP A 358 26.20 -28.19 -2.80
N CYS A 359 25.66 -27.66 -1.69
CA CYS A 359 25.42 -28.46 -0.48
C CYS A 359 24.33 -29.54 -0.67
N SER A 360 23.29 -29.24 -1.45
CA SER A 360 22.13 -30.13 -1.64
C SER A 360 22.29 -31.12 -2.81
N PHE A 361 23.25 -30.89 -3.72
CA PHE A 361 23.43 -31.67 -4.95
C PHE A 361 23.58 -33.18 -4.72
N LYS A 362 24.30 -33.58 -3.67
CA LYS A 362 24.55 -35.00 -3.36
C LYS A 362 23.28 -35.77 -2.98
N ARG A 363 22.28 -35.09 -2.41
CA ARG A 363 21.05 -35.72 -1.88
C ARG A 363 19.83 -35.45 -2.75
N HIS A 364 19.74 -34.28 -3.37
CA HIS A 364 18.58 -33.81 -4.14
C HIS A 364 18.99 -33.46 -5.58
N LYS A 365 19.67 -34.39 -6.24
CA LYS A 365 20.25 -34.17 -7.58
C LYS A 365 19.21 -33.76 -8.62
N GLU A 366 18.05 -34.42 -8.63
CA GLU A 366 16.99 -34.16 -9.61
C GLU A 366 16.37 -32.77 -9.43
N ASP A 367 16.07 -32.38 -8.19
CA ASP A 367 15.53 -31.06 -7.86
C ASP A 367 16.50 -29.94 -8.23
N VAL A 368 17.78 -30.11 -7.88
CA VAL A 368 18.85 -29.16 -8.23
C VAL A 368 19.00 -29.05 -9.76
N GLN A 369 18.94 -30.18 -10.47
CA GLN A 369 19.06 -30.19 -11.93
C GLN A 369 17.86 -29.52 -12.60
N SER A 370 16.64 -29.77 -12.10
CA SER A 370 15.41 -29.13 -12.59
C SER A 370 15.45 -27.61 -12.41
N LEU A 371 15.86 -27.17 -11.22
CA LEU A 371 16.04 -25.76 -10.87
C LEU A 371 17.02 -25.09 -11.82
N LEU A 372 18.21 -25.68 -12.01
CA LEU A 372 19.25 -25.13 -12.88
C LEU A 372 18.80 -25.06 -14.35
N LYS A 373 18.06 -26.06 -14.83
CA LYS A 373 17.50 -26.03 -16.20
C LYS A 373 16.53 -24.86 -16.37
N THR A 374 15.60 -24.66 -15.45
CA THR A 374 14.63 -23.56 -15.48
C THR A 374 15.33 -22.20 -15.41
N PHE A 375 16.33 -22.09 -14.54
CA PHE A 375 17.14 -20.88 -14.42
C PHE A 375 17.91 -20.58 -15.72
N GLN A 376 18.55 -21.60 -16.31
CA GLN A 376 19.27 -21.48 -17.58
C GLN A 376 18.36 -21.02 -18.73
N LEU A 377 17.14 -21.56 -18.82
CA LEU A 377 16.15 -21.12 -19.81
C LEU A 377 15.79 -19.65 -19.64
N SER A 378 15.66 -19.16 -18.40
CA SER A 378 15.39 -17.76 -18.10
C SER A 378 16.56 -16.85 -18.48
N THR A 379 17.79 -17.24 -18.12
CA THR A 379 19.02 -16.47 -18.44
C THR A 379 19.35 -16.42 -19.92
N ARG A 380 18.90 -17.39 -20.71
CA ARG A 380 19.07 -17.38 -22.18
C ARG A 380 18.10 -16.44 -22.88
N GLN A 381 16.98 -16.11 -22.23
CA GLN A 381 15.95 -15.24 -22.78
C GLN A 381 16.18 -13.77 -22.41
N LEU A 382 16.76 -13.52 -21.23
CA LEU A 382 17.38 -12.25 -20.86
C LEU A 382 18.60 -11.96 -21.72
#